data_AF-A0A2E2YMI3-F1
#
_entry.id   AF-A0A2E2YMI3-F1
#
_cell.length_a   1.000
_cell.length_b   1.000
_cell.length_c   1.000
_cell.angle_alpha   90.00
_cell.angle_beta   90.00
_cell.angle_gamma   90.00
#
_symmetry.space_group_name_H-M   'P 1'
#
loop_
_entity.id
_entity.type
_entity.pdbx_description
1 polymer ?
#
loop_
_entity_poly.entity_id
_entity_poly.type
_entity_poly.pdbx_seq_one_letter_code
_entity_poly.pdbx_strand_id
1 'polypeptide(L)' 'MGSIDVQELREKTDEELVQDLEEAHQALFNLRFQASTRQLEDVSQVKRARRQIARIKTLIRERNDLSDSEIGTEE' A
#
# COMPACT_ATOMS: atom_id res chain seq x y z
N MET A 1 -15.30 -7.83 -7.53
CA MET A 1 -14.91 -6.41 -7.68
C MET A 1 -14.67 -5.81 -6.32
N GLY A 2 -13.71 -4.91 -6.18
CA GLY A 2 -13.24 -4.37 -4.89
C GLY A 2 -11.72 -4.37 -4.83
N SER A 3 -11.07 -3.99 -5.93
CA SER A 3 -9.68 -3.56 -5.90
C SER A 3 -9.72 -2.05 -5.87
N ILE A 4 -9.20 -1.44 -4.80
CA ILE A 4 -8.88 -0.01 -4.80
C ILE A 4 -8.09 0.27 -6.07
N ASP A 5 -8.64 1.13 -6.90
CA ASP A 5 -8.06 1.47 -8.19
C ASP A 5 -6.86 2.38 -7.97
N VAL A 6 -5.83 2.19 -8.79
CA VAL A 6 -4.58 2.96 -8.70
C VAL A 6 -4.86 4.46 -8.88
N GLN A 7 -5.97 4.82 -9.53
CA GLN A 7 -6.44 6.19 -9.67
C GLN A 7 -6.83 6.81 -8.33
N GLU A 8 -7.61 6.12 -7.50
CA GLU A 8 -8.00 6.62 -6.16
C GLU A 8 -6.78 6.82 -5.26
N LEU A 9 -5.79 5.93 -5.34
CA LEU A 9 -4.53 6.10 -4.60
C LEU A 9 -3.68 7.26 -5.14
N ARG A 10 -3.80 7.63 -6.42
CA ARG A 10 -3.09 8.78 -6.99
C ARG A 10 -3.70 10.12 -6.59
N GLU A 11 -4.99 10.15 -6.27
CA GLU A 11 -5.70 11.35 -5.81
C GLU A 11 -5.41 11.68 -4.34
N LYS A 12 -5.01 10.68 -3.54
CA LYS A 12 -4.64 10.86 -2.13
C LYS A 12 -3.30 11.58 -1.94
N THR A 13 -3.17 12.33 -0.86
CA THR A 13 -1.92 13.00 -0.45
C THR A 13 -0.88 12.00 0.04
N ASP A 14 0.39 12.42 0.14
CA ASP A 14 1.47 11.53 0.63
C ASP A 14 1.23 11.06 2.07
N GLU A 15 0.69 11.93 2.92
CA GLU A 15 0.34 11.61 4.31
C GLU A 15 -0.77 10.55 4.37
N GLU A 16 -1.82 10.70 3.56
CA GLU A 16 -2.90 9.72 3.46
C GLU A 16 -2.42 8.38 2.90
N LEU A 17 -1.46 8.38 1.96
CA LEU A 17 -0.86 7.15 1.44
C LEU A 17 -0.05 6.42 2.50
N VAL A 18 0.68 7.15 3.36
CA VAL A 18 1.41 6.56 4.49
C VAL A 18 0.42 5.98 5.51
N GLN A 19 -0.67 6.70 5.80
CA GLN A 19 -1.70 6.22 6.72
C GLN A 19 -2.40 4.95 6.19
N ASP A 20 -2.82 4.95 4.93
CA ASP A 20 -3.38 3.79 4.24
C ASP A 20 -2.42 2.58 4.27
N LEU A 21 -1.11 2.85 4.14
CA LEU A 21 -0.08 1.81 4.19
C LEU A 21 -0.03 1.16 5.57
N GLU A 22 -0.07 1.94 6.64
CA GLU A 22 -0.10 1.44 8.02
C GLU A 22 -1.36 0.62 8.29
N GLU A 23 -2.54 1.12 7.87
CA GLU A 23 -3.80 0.39 7.98
C GLU A 23 -3.77 -0.94 7.23
N ALA A 24 -3.25 -0.96 6.00
CA ALA A 24 -3.10 -2.17 5.21
C ALA A 24 -2.12 -3.17 5.86
N HIS A 25 -1.08 -2.67 6.53
CA HIS A 25 -0.15 -3.49 7.31
C HIS A 25 -0.83 -4.11 8.55
N GLN A 26 -1.63 -3.34 9.27
CA GLN A 26 -2.43 -3.81 10.40
C GLN A 26 -3.43 -4.90 9.96
N ALA A 27 -4.13 -4.66 8.84
CA ALA A 27 -5.04 -5.62 8.25
C ALA A 27 -4.33 -6.92 7.85
N LEU A 28 -3.13 -6.83 7.25
CA LEU A 28 -2.34 -8.00 6.91
C LEU A 28 -1.90 -8.80 8.15
N PHE A 29 -1.57 -8.12 9.25
CA PHE A 29 -1.24 -8.77 10.52
C PHE A 29 -2.45 -9.55 11.07
N ASN A 30 -3.63 -8.92 11.09
CA ASN A 30 -4.87 -9.57 11.53
C ASN A 30 -5.22 -10.77 10.64
N LEU A 31 -5.08 -10.64 9.32
CA LEU A 31 -5.32 -11.75 8.38
C LEU A 31 -4.31 -12.90 8.58
N ARG A 32 -3.04 -12.60 8.89
CA ARG A 32 -2.05 -13.63 9.22
C ARG A 32 -2.35 -14.31 10.54
N PHE A 33 -2.87 -13.58 11.52
CA PHE A 33 -3.30 -14.13 12.80
C PHE A 33 -4.53 -15.03 12.63
N GLN A 34 -5.51 -14.62 11.82
CA GLN A 34 -6.65 -15.48 11.46
C GLN A 34 -6.22 -16.71 10.64
N ALA A 35 -5.18 -16.58 9.80
CA ALA A 35 -4.59 -17.70 9.07
C ALA A 35 -3.97 -18.72 10.01
N SER A 36 -3.26 -18.27 11.07
CA SER A 36 -2.63 -19.17 12.04
C SER A 36 -3.65 -19.86 12.94
N THR A 37 -4.78 -19.22 13.27
CA THR A 37 -5.89 -19.83 14.02
C THR A 37 -6.75 -20.78 13.17
N ARG A 38 -6.44 -20.95 11.88
CA ARG A 38 -7.23 -21.73 10.91
C ARG A 38 -8.69 -21.26 10.75
N GLN A 39 -8.98 -20.02 11.13
CA GLN A 39 -10.30 -19.39 10.98
C GLN A 39 -10.38 -18.50 9.74
N LEU A 40 -9.35 -18.51 8.89
CA LEU A 40 -9.33 -17.71 7.68
C LEU A 40 -10.21 -18.35 6.59
N GLU A 41 -11.36 -17.73 6.35
CA GLU A 41 -12.32 -18.16 5.33
C GLU A 41 -11.78 -17.93 3.90
N ASP A 42 -10.98 -16.88 3.68
CA ASP A 42 -10.48 -16.51 2.35
C ASP A 42 -8.99 -16.13 2.36
N VAL A 43 -8.15 -17.08 1.91
CA VAL A 43 -6.70 -16.90 1.73
C VAL A 43 -6.38 -15.84 0.66
N SER A 44 -7.31 -15.56 -0.27
CA SER A 44 -7.11 -14.54 -1.29
C SER A 44 -7.05 -13.13 -0.71
N GLN A 45 -7.64 -12.89 0.47
CA GLN A 45 -7.57 -11.60 1.17
C GLN A 45 -6.13 -11.24 1.56
N VAL A 46 -5.34 -12.22 2.02
CA VAL A 46 -3.91 -12.02 2.32
C VAL A 46 -3.15 -11.57 1.07
N LYS A 47 -3.46 -12.19 -0.08
CA LYS A 47 -2.83 -11.84 -1.36
C LYS A 47 -3.27 -10.45 -1.85
N ARG A 48 -4.53 -10.06 -1.62
CA ARG A 48 -5.04 -8.71 -1.94
C ARG A 48 -4.37 -7.65 -1.08
N ALA A 49 -4.33 -7.82 0.23
CA ALA A 49 -3.67 -6.89 1.16
C ALA A 49 -2.18 -6.69 0.80
N ARG A 50 -1.46 -7.77 0.50
CA ARG A 50 -0.06 -7.67 0.02
C ARG A 50 0.08 -6.86 -1.27
N ARG A 51 -0.84 -7.03 -2.22
CA ARG A 51 -0.83 -6.28 -3.49
C ARG A 51 -1.16 -4.81 -3.28
N GLN A 52 -2.07 -4.50 -2.35
CA GLN A 52 -2.41 -3.12 -2.00
C GLN A 52 -1.20 -2.39 -1.41
N ILE A 53 -0.51 -3.00 -0.43
CA ILE A 53 0.74 -2.45 0.14
C ILE A 53 1.78 -2.21 -0.96
N ALA A 54 1.95 -3.17 -1.88
CA ALA A 54 2.90 -3.01 -2.98
C ALA A 54 2.55 -1.82 -3.90
N ARG A 55 1.28 -1.65 -4.25
CA ARG A 55 0.81 -0.52 -5.06
C ARG A 55 1.05 0.83 -4.39
N ILE A 56 0.72 0.95 -3.10
CA ILE A 56 0.95 2.17 -2.33
C ILE A 56 2.45 2.50 -2.28
N LYS A 57 3.30 1.50 -1.99
CA LYS A 57 4.76 1.68 -2.00
C LYS A 57 5.30 2.09 -3.37
N THR A 58 4.76 1.53 -4.45
CA THR A 58 5.14 1.94 -5.81
C THR A 58 4.75 3.39 -6.07
N LEU A 59 3.56 3.84 -5.66
CA LEU A 59 3.13 5.23 -5.83
C LEU A 59 3.96 6.21 -5.01
N ILE A 60 4.24 5.89 -3.74
CA ILE A 60 5.13 6.70 -2.89
C ILE A 60 6.51 6.80 -3.55
N ARG A 61 7.02 5.71 -4.13
CA ARG A 61 8.29 5.72 -4.84
C ARG A 61 8.24 6.51 -6.15
N GLU A 62 7.18 6.37 -6.95
CA GLU A 62 6.97 7.18 -8.15
C GLU A 62 6.99 8.68 -7.80
N ARG A 63 6.39 9.08 -6.67
CA ARG A 63 6.41 10.47 -6.18
C ARG A 63 7.77 10.90 -5.65
N ASN A 64 8.46 10.04 -4.92
CA ASN A 64 9.78 10.35 -4.36
C ASN A 64 10.87 10.40 -5.44
N ASP A 65 10.85 9.48 -6.42
CA ASP A 65 11.75 9.51 -7.58
C ASP A 65 11.50 10.77 -8.45
N LEU A 66 10.26 11.31 -8.46
CA LEU A 66 9.95 12.61 -9.07
C LEU A 66 10.54 13.79 -8.27
N SER A 67 10.49 13.78 -6.93
CA SER A 67 11.12 14.84 -6.12
C SER A 67 12.65 14.76 -6.09
N ASP A 68 13.24 13.56 -6.15
CA ASP A 68 14.70 13.38 -6.25
C ASP A 68 15.27 13.85 -7.60
N SER A 69 14.42 13.97 -8.64
CA SER A 69 14.82 14.50 -9.94
C SER A 69 15.03 16.03 -9.97
N GLU A 70 14.61 16.75 -8.92
CA GLU A 70 14.81 18.20 -8.78
C GLU A 70 16.10 18.58 -8.02
N ILE A 71 16.78 17.63 -7.36
CA ILE A 71 18.02 17.87 -6.60
C ILE A 71 19.25 17.54 -7.46
N GLY A 72 19.27 18.09 -8.68
CA GLY A 72 20.31 17.86 -9.69
C GLY A 72 21.05 19.11 -10.16
N THR A 73 20.78 20.29 -9.60
CA THR A 73 21.49 21.52 -9.98
C THR A 73 21.59 22.46 -8.79
N GLU A 74 22.71 22.40 -8.09
CA GLU A 74 23.45 23.58 -7.65
C GLU A 74 24.91 23.13 -7.41
N GLU A 75 25.84 23.94 -7.93
CA GLU A 75 27.26 23.66 -8.23
C GLU A 75 28.16 23.29 -7.05
#